data_AF-A0A7C0UPG8-F1
#
_entry.id   AF-A0A7C0UPG8-F1
#
_cell.length_a   1.000
_cell.length_b   1.000
_cell.length_c   1.000
_cell.angle_alpha   90.00
_cell.angle_beta   90.00
_cell.angle_gamma   90.00
#
_symmetry.space_group_name_H-M   'P 1'
#
loop_
_entity.id
_entity.type
_entity.pdbx_description
1 polymer ?
#
loop_
_entity_poly.entity_id
_entity_poly.type
_entity_poly.pdbx_seq_one_letter_code
_entity_poly.pdbx_strand_id
1 'polypeptide(L)'
;MDKTFVIPEKVYEYLRKKLSSKQSFTRTLNLLSWITEHKEQALQIIENVKTRDKLTQRYFLRFIPAHGDLQFAFEQAIKRREQEKRQRRLLQRFLQATRRGGFKFEFKGSPVKITFSEKYNVYQAEFHVQGEKITVFLAKKLISYTLEEMLEGNRLWHQAVQLIQYRGKAYSPRQPVGKLLLDAIEKNIHPEVNAVINWEGATLTRPR
;
A
#
# COMPACT_ATOMS: atom_id res chain seq x y z
N MET A 1 21.47 4.86 -40.34
CA MET A 1 20.08 4.60 -40.75
C MET A 1 19.20 5.55 -39.98
N ASP A 2 18.61 6.53 -40.65
CA ASP A 2 17.64 7.44 -40.02
C ASP A 2 16.34 6.67 -39.77
N LYS A 3 16.01 6.46 -38.50
CA LYS A 3 14.71 5.91 -38.12
C LYS A 3 13.66 7.01 -38.20
N THR A 4 12.84 6.99 -39.25
CA THR A 4 11.67 7.87 -39.36
C THR A 4 10.54 7.33 -38.50
N PHE A 5 10.14 8.08 -37.47
CA PHE A 5 8.98 7.74 -36.65
C PHE A 5 7.72 8.38 -37.25
N VAL A 6 6.66 7.58 -37.40
CA VAL A 6 5.37 8.05 -37.94
C VAL A 6 4.35 8.04 -36.82
N ILE A 7 4.14 9.21 -36.21
CA ILE A 7 3.29 9.41 -35.04
C ILE A 7 1.98 10.06 -35.49
N PRO A 8 0.80 9.50 -35.17
CA PRO A 8 -0.46 10.15 -35.43
C PRO A 8 -0.55 11.52 -34.72
N GLU A 9 -1.02 12.55 -35.43
CA GLU A 9 -1.06 13.93 -34.92
C GLU A 9 -1.76 14.04 -33.56
N LYS A 10 -2.93 13.41 -33.41
CA LYS A 10 -3.68 13.38 -32.14
C LYS A 10 -2.89 12.77 -30.98
N VAL A 11 -2.05 11.77 -31.25
CA VAL A 11 -1.18 11.13 -30.23
C VAL A 11 -0.04 12.08 -29.88
N TYR A 12 0.58 12.71 -30.88
CA TYR A 12 1.63 13.70 -30.67
C TYR A 12 1.13 14.89 -29.85
N GLU A 13 -0.01 15.48 -30.20
CA GLU A 13 -0.60 16.60 -29.46
C GLU A 13 -0.87 16.26 -27.99
N TYR A 14 -1.41 15.07 -27.73
CA TYR A 14 -1.69 14.62 -26.38
C TYR A 14 -0.41 14.40 -25.56
N LEU A 15 0.65 13.90 -26.19
CA LEU A 15 1.92 13.56 -25.52
C LEU A 15 2.97 14.67 -25.58
N ARG A 16 2.75 15.76 -26.33
CA ARG A 16 3.73 16.82 -26.61
C ARG A 16 4.41 17.36 -25.35
N LYS A 17 3.64 17.57 -24.27
CA LYS A 17 4.16 18.06 -22.98
C LYS A 17 5.05 17.06 -22.23
N LYS A 18 4.95 15.76 -22.55
CA LYS A 18 5.76 14.69 -21.96
C LYS A 18 6.95 14.30 -22.83
N LEU A 19 6.80 14.35 -24.15
CA LEU A 19 7.90 14.19 -25.09
C LEU A 19 8.96 15.30 -24.95
N SER A 20 8.55 16.50 -24.53
CA SER A 20 9.46 17.62 -24.25
C SER A 20 10.11 17.60 -22.86
N SER A 21 9.75 16.65 -21.99
CA SER A 21 10.30 16.55 -20.63
C SER A 21 11.57 15.68 -20.61
N LYS A 22 12.45 15.86 -19.60
CA LYS A 22 13.72 15.14 -19.40
C LYS A 22 13.56 13.61 -19.20
N GLN A 23 12.96 12.91 -20.14
CA GLN A 23 12.91 11.45 -20.16
C GLN A 23 14.23 10.91 -20.72
N SER A 24 14.59 9.69 -20.29
CA SER A 24 15.70 8.96 -20.89
C SER A 24 15.47 8.82 -22.40
N PHE A 25 16.46 9.23 -23.20
CA PHE A 25 16.44 9.17 -24.67
C PHE A 25 15.98 7.79 -25.19
N THR A 26 16.50 6.71 -24.61
CA THR A 26 16.14 5.33 -24.94
C THR A 26 14.64 5.05 -24.74
N ARG A 27 14.03 5.58 -23.68
CA ARG A 27 12.60 5.35 -23.39
C ARG A 27 11.70 6.14 -24.33
N THR A 28 12.11 7.36 -24.70
CA THR A 28 11.44 8.13 -25.74
C THR A 28 11.50 7.37 -27.06
N LEU A 29 12.65 6.84 -27.47
CA LEU A 29 12.77 6.04 -28.69
C LEU A 29 11.88 4.80 -28.68
N ASN A 30 11.84 4.05 -27.56
CA ASN A 30 10.96 2.88 -27.43
C ASN A 30 9.49 3.26 -27.59
N LEU A 31 9.06 4.35 -26.95
CA LEU A 31 7.70 4.87 -27.06
C LEU A 31 7.37 5.27 -28.51
N LEU A 32 8.28 5.97 -29.18
CA LEU A 32 8.08 6.39 -30.57
C LEU A 32 8.06 5.19 -31.54
N SER A 33 8.90 4.19 -31.31
CA SER A 33 8.90 2.92 -32.08
C SER A 33 7.56 2.21 -31.91
N TRP A 34 7.12 2.03 -30.66
CA TRP A 34 5.85 1.39 -30.34
C TRP A 34 4.67 2.12 -30.98
N ILE A 35 4.60 3.46 -30.90
CA ILE A 35 3.52 4.23 -31.53
C ILE A 35 3.55 4.07 -33.06
N THR A 36 4.74 4.00 -33.66
CA THR A 36 4.90 3.82 -35.10
C THR A 36 4.42 2.45 -35.56
N GLU A 37 4.67 1.41 -34.75
CA GLU A 37 4.25 0.02 -35.00
C GLU A 37 2.74 -0.20 -34.72
N HIS A 38 2.17 0.54 -33.76
CA HIS A 38 0.82 0.34 -33.24
C HIS A 38 -0.09 1.58 -33.37
N LYS A 39 -0.11 2.23 -34.54
CA LYS A 39 -0.76 3.54 -34.74
C LYS A 39 -2.25 3.58 -34.35
N GLU A 40 -3.04 2.61 -34.81
CA GLU A 40 -4.47 2.56 -34.52
C GLU A 40 -4.74 2.32 -33.04
N GLN A 41 -3.98 1.40 -32.43
CA GLN A 41 -4.06 1.13 -31.00
C GLN A 41 -3.65 2.35 -30.18
N ALA A 42 -2.59 3.05 -30.57
CA ALA A 42 -2.15 4.29 -29.92
C ALA A 42 -3.27 5.35 -29.94
N LEU A 43 -3.94 5.55 -31.08
CA LEU A 43 -5.09 6.44 -31.20
C LEU A 43 -6.23 6.03 -30.26
N GLN A 44 -6.59 4.75 -30.27
CA GLN A 44 -7.66 4.21 -29.43
C GLN A 44 -7.35 4.40 -27.94
N ILE A 45 -6.11 4.15 -27.52
CA ILE A 45 -5.68 4.36 -26.13
C ILE A 45 -5.81 5.83 -25.75
N ILE A 46 -5.35 6.76 -26.60
CA ILE A 46 -5.45 8.19 -26.30
C ILE A 46 -6.91 8.64 -26.17
N GLU A 47 -7.80 8.21 -27.07
CA GLU A 47 -9.23 8.53 -26.96
C GLU A 47 -9.85 7.90 -25.71
N ASN A 48 -9.51 6.65 -25.39
CA ASN A 48 -9.93 5.99 -24.16
C ASN A 48 -9.43 6.70 -22.91
N VAL A 49 -8.22 7.24 -22.90
CA VAL A 49 -7.67 8.00 -21.77
C VAL A 49 -8.41 9.32 -21.59
N LYS A 50 -8.70 10.04 -22.69
CA LYS A 50 -9.41 11.33 -22.64
C LYS A 50 -10.79 11.22 -21.98
N THR A 51 -11.48 10.10 -22.15
CA THR A 51 -12.80 9.86 -21.51
C THR A 51 -12.71 9.49 -20.03
N ARG A 52 -11.51 9.20 -19.49
CA ARG A 52 -11.32 8.91 -18.06
C ARG A 52 -11.22 10.17 -17.21
N ASP A 53 -11.38 10.00 -15.90
CA ASP A 53 -11.22 11.09 -14.94
C ASP A 53 -9.78 11.65 -14.91
N LYS A 54 -9.64 12.91 -14.51
CA LYS A 54 -8.37 13.66 -14.49
C LYS A 54 -7.24 12.92 -13.75
N LEU A 55 -7.56 12.11 -12.73
CA LEU A 55 -6.54 11.39 -11.97
C LEU A 55 -6.01 10.19 -12.76
N THR A 56 -6.89 9.44 -13.43
CA THR A 56 -6.51 8.37 -14.35
C THR A 56 -5.62 8.90 -15.49
N GLN A 57 -5.98 10.05 -16.08
CA GLN A 57 -5.16 10.70 -17.10
C GLN A 57 -3.75 11.07 -16.56
N ARG A 58 -3.67 11.57 -15.32
CA ARG A 58 -2.39 11.86 -14.66
C ARG A 58 -1.55 10.60 -14.44
N TYR A 59 -2.16 9.48 -14.04
CA TYR A 59 -1.43 8.22 -13.87
C TYR A 59 -0.92 7.67 -15.20
N PHE A 60 -1.74 7.70 -16.25
CA PHE A 60 -1.33 7.33 -17.60
C PHE A 60 -0.05 8.07 -18.00
N LEU A 61 -0.07 9.40 -17.93
CA LEU A 61 1.07 10.25 -18.26
C LEU A 61 2.30 10.05 -17.33
N ARG A 62 2.11 9.48 -16.13
CA ARG A 62 3.19 9.16 -15.20
C ARG A 62 3.84 7.81 -15.54
N PHE A 63 3.08 6.84 -16.02
CA PHE A 63 3.58 5.50 -16.34
C PHE A 63 4.28 5.41 -17.70
N ILE A 64 3.95 6.30 -18.65
CA ILE A 64 4.63 6.37 -19.96
C ILE A 64 6.17 6.40 -19.83
N PRO A 65 6.77 7.34 -19.07
CA PRO A 65 8.23 7.39 -18.92
C PRO A 65 8.87 6.18 -18.24
N ALA A 66 8.10 5.33 -17.55
CA ALA A 66 8.64 4.17 -16.87
C ALA A 66 8.78 2.96 -17.80
N HIS A 67 7.92 2.85 -18.82
CA HIS A 67 7.76 1.61 -19.59
C HIS A 67 7.89 1.79 -21.10
N GLY A 68 7.73 3.00 -21.64
CA GLY A 68 7.88 3.25 -23.08
C GLY A 68 6.80 2.60 -23.95
N ASP A 69 5.66 2.22 -23.36
CA ASP A 69 4.50 1.60 -24.03
C ASP A 69 3.21 2.26 -23.51
N LEU A 70 2.34 2.70 -24.43
CA LEU A 70 1.06 3.31 -24.10
C LEU A 70 0.05 2.30 -23.54
N GLN A 71 0.01 1.07 -24.06
CA GLN A 71 -0.92 0.05 -23.59
C GLN A 71 -0.61 -0.29 -22.13
N PHE A 72 0.65 -0.60 -21.83
CA PHE A 72 1.08 -0.85 -20.46
C PHE A 72 0.79 0.35 -19.55
N ALA A 73 1.11 1.58 -19.98
CA ALA A 73 0.85 2.77 -19.19
C ALA A 73 -0.64 2.97 -18.88
N PHE A 74 -1.52 2.63 -19.83
CA PHE A 74 -2.96 2.73 -19.66
C PHE A 74 -3.50 1.69 -18.68
N GLU A 75 -3.08 0.43 -18.80
CA GLU A 75 -3.46 -0.63 -17.88
C GLU A 75 -3.03 -0.32 -16.44
N GLN A 76 -1.80 0.16 -16.25
CA GLN A 76 -1.31 0.55 -14.92
C GLN A 76 -2.08 1.75 -14.37
N ALA A 77 -2.47 2.71 -15.21
CA ALA A 77 -3.28 3.85 -14.79
C ALA A 77 -4.66 3.42 -14.26
N ILE A 78 -5.31 2.48 -14.96
CA ILE A 78 -6.59 1.90 -14.53
C ILE A 78 -6.41 1.14 -13.21
N LYS A 79 -5.46 0.21 -13.15
CA LYS A 79 -5.16 -0.57 -11.94
C LYS A 79 -4.89 0.33 -10.74
N ARG A 80 -4.08 1.37 -10.92
CA ARG A 80 -3.78 2.34 -9.86
C ARG A 80 -5.02 3.11 -9.42
N ARG A 81 -5.87 3.52 -10.37
CA ARG A 81 -7.11 4.23 -10.05
C ARG A 81 -8.07 3.35 -9.25
N GLU A 82 -8.19 2.09 -9.62
CA GLU A 82 -9.03 1.10 -8.92
C GLU A 82 -8.52 0.84 -7.51
N GLN A 83 -7.21 0.65 -7.34
CA GLN A 83 -6.58 0.52 -6.03
C GLN A 83 -6.90 1.74 -5.14
N GLU A 84 -6.78 2.96 -5.66
CA GLU A 84 -7.10 4.15 -4.88
C GLU A 84 -8.60 4.30 -4.55
N LYS A 85 -9.49 3.87 -5.45
CA LYS A 85 -10.93 3.81 -5.13
C LYS A 85 -11.18 2.82 -4.00
N ARG A 86 -10.56 1.64 -4.05
CA ARG A 86 -10.67 0.59 -3.02
C ARG A 86 -10.13 1.10 -1.67
N GLN A 87 -8.91 1.64 -1.65
CA GLN A 87 -8.29 2.23 -0.46
C GLN A 87 -9.15 3.36 0.12
N ARG A 88 -9.70 4.26 -0.70
CA ARG A 88 -10.56 5.35 -0.22
C ARG A 88 -11.85 4.84 0.41
N ARG A 89 -12.51 3.85 -0.22
CA ARG A 89 -13.73 3.23 0.33
C ARG A 89 -13.42 2.51 1.64
N LEU A 90 -12.32 1.77 1.70
CA LEU A 90 -11.85 1.12 2.92
C LEU A 90 -11.62 2.14 4.03
N LEU A 91 -10.86 3.21 3.74
CA LEU A 91 -10.55 4.25 4.72
C LEU A 91 -11.82 4.96 5.20
N GLN A 92 -12.80 5.23 4.33
CA GLN A 92 -14.08 5.82 4.73
C GLN A 92 -14.85 4.91 5.71
N ARG A 93 -14.98 3.62 5.38
CA ARG A 93 -15.61 2.63 6.26
C ARG A 93 -14.89 2.52 7.59
N PHE A 94 -13.57 2.46 7.55
CA PHE A 94 -12.71 2.41 8.72
C PHE A 94 -12.92 3.64 9.62
N LEU A 95 -12.82 4.85 9.06
CA LEU A 95 -13.00 6.09 9.82
C LEU A 95 -14.38 6.18 10.47
N GLN A 96 -15.43 5.79 9.74
CA GLN A 96 -16.79 5.76 10.27
C GLN A 96 -16.93 4.77 11.43
N ALA A 97 -16.34 3.57 11.31
CA ALA A 97 -16.37 2.56 12.36
C ALA A 97 -15.54 2.98 13.59
N THR A 98 -14.36 3.57 13.39
CA THR A 98 -13.53 4.05 14.50
C THR A 98 -14.22 5.14 15.32
N ARG A 99 -15.05 5.98 14.69
CA ARG A 99 -15.90 6.97 15.38
C ARG A 99 -17.04 6.36 16.19
N ARG A 100 -17.48 5.15 15.84
CA ARG A 100 -18.59 4.42 16.48
C ARG A 100 -18.13 3.38 17.50
N GLY A 101 -16.89 3.47 17.98
CA GLY A 101 -16.36 2.59 19.01
C GLY A 101 -15.41 1.49 18.50
N GLY A 102 -15.06 1.48 17.22
CA GLY A 102 -13.94 0.70 16.67
C GLY A 102 -14.25 -0.04 15.37
N PHE A 103 -13.22 -0.28 14.56
CA PHE A 103 -13.27 -1.13 13.39
C PHE A 103 -12.82 -2.55 13.75
N LYS A 104 -13.66 -3.56 13.53
CA LYS A 104 -13.39 -4.96 13.90
C LYS A 104 -13.22 -5.82 12.65
N PHE A 105 -12.25 -6.72 12.66
CA PHE A 105 -12.01 -7.72 11.62
C PHE A 105 -11.13 -8.84 12.17
N GLU A 106 -10.87 -9.87 11.38
CA GLU A 106 -9.94 -10.95 11.73
C GLU A 106 -8.63 -10.79 10.95
N PHE A 107 -7.50 -10.97 11.62
CA PHE A 107 -6.18 -11.00 11.02
C PHE A 107 -5.47 -12.28 11.42
N LYS A 108 -5.11 -13.13 10.44
CA LYS A 108 -4.37 -14.40 10.68
C LYS A 108 -5.05 -15.31 11.73
N GLY A 109 -6.38 -15.30 11.82
CA GLY A 109 -7.15 -16.06 12.80
C GLY A 109 -7.27 -15.41 14.18
N SER A 110 -6.72 -14.21 14.38
CA SER A 110 -6.89 -13.42 15.61
C SER A 110 -7.95 -12.32 15.38
N PRO A 111 -8.95 -12.16 16.27
CA PRO A 111 -9.84 -11.01 16.18
C PRO A 111 -9.10 -9.73 16.58
N VAL A 112 -9.27 -8.71 15.74
CA VAL A 112 -8.64 -7.39 15.87
C VAL A 112 -9.71 -6.33 16.00
N LYS A 113 -9.52 -5.42 16.95
CA LYS A 113 -10.32 -4.18 17.07
C LYS A 113 -9.40 -2.98 17.00
N ILE A 114 -9.68 -2.07 16.06
CA ILE A 114 -8.94 -0.81 15.92
C ILE A 114 -9.80 0.35 16.39
N THR A 115 -9.29 1.14 17.33
CA THR A 115 -9.90 2.38 17.81
C THR A 115 -8.97 3.57 17.54
N PHE A 116 -9.51 4.79 17.57
CA PHE A 116 -8.70 6.00 17.49
C PHE A 116 -8.62 6.65 18.86
N SER A 117 -7.41 6.96 19.33
CA SER A 117 -7.20 7.73 20.55
C SER A 117 -6.91 9.18 20.17
N GLU A 118 -7.85 10.08 20.45
CA GLU A 118 -7.66 11.52 20.21
C GLU A 118 -6.53 12.09 21.06
N LYS A 119 -6.45 11.67 22.35
CA LYS A 119 -5.42 12.11 23.30
C LYS A 119 -4.00 11.91 22.78
N TYR A 120 -3.75 10.79 22.12
CA TYR A 120 -2.42 10.42 21.62
C TYR A 120 -2.29 10.57 20.10
N ASN A 121 -3.37 10.94 19.39
CA ASN A 121 -3.45 11.07 17.94
C ASN A 121 -2.94 9.83 17.18
N VAL A 122 -3.28 8.64 17.67
CA VAL A 122 -2.85 7.33 17.14
C VAL A 122 -4.01 6.35 17.06
N TYR A 123 -3.88 5.36 16.18
CA TYR A 123 -4.79 4.22 16.16
C TYR A 123 -4.27 3.13 17.09
N GLN A 124 -5.15 2.51 17.86
CA GLN A 124 -4.85 1.40 18.75
C GLN A 124 -5.48 0.14 18.16
N ALA A 125 -4.66 -0.82 17.74
CA ALA A 125 -5.09 -2.12 17.26
C ALA A 125 -4.94 -3.14 18.40
N GLU A 126 -6.05 -3.63 18.91
CA GLU A 126 -6.10 -4.66 19.95
C GLU A 126 -6.24 -6.03 19.29
N PHE A 127 -5.19 -6.83 19.38
CA PHE A 127 -5.13 -8.21 18.91
C PHE A 127 -5.39 -9.16 20.08
N HIS A 128 -6.24 -10.16 19.86
CA HIS A 128 -6.43 -11.27 20.80
C HIS A 128 -5.77 -12.52 20.21
N VAL A 129 -4.54 -12.77 20.63
CA VAL A 129 -3.69 -13.85 20.12
C VAL A 129 -3.69 -14.97 21.14
N GLN A 130 -4.33 -16.10 20.83
CA GLN A 130 -4.39 -17.28 21.70
C GLN A 130 -4.77 -16.94 23.17
N GLY A 131 -5.78 -16.09 23.37
CA GLY A 131 -6.26 -15.67 24.70
C GLY A 131 -5.51 -14.49 25.32
N GLU A 132 -4.39 -14.04 24.74
CA GLU A 132 -3.63 -12.89 25.21
C GLU A 132 -3.99 -11.63 24.43
N LYS A 133 -4.05 -10.49 25.12
CA LYS A 133 -4.28 -9.19 24.51
C LYS A 133 -2.95 -8.49 24.23
N ILE A 134 -2.70 -8.16 22.96
CA ILE A 134 -1.59 -7.29 22.55
C ILE A 134 -2.17 -6.03 21.89
N THR A 135 -1.81 -4.86 22.40
CA THR A 135 -2.21 -3.58 21.81
C THR A 135 -1.06 -2.99 21.02
N VAL A 136 -1.29 -2.69 19.74
CA VAL A 136 -0.30 -2.07 18.86
C VAL A 136 -0.76 -0.66 18.51
N PHE A 137 0.14 0.32 18.64
CA PHE A 137 -0.14 1.71 18.30
C PHE A 137 0.36 2.00 16.89
N LEU A 138 -0.56 2.39 16.01
CA LEU A 138 -0.32 2.58 14.59
C LEU A 138 -0.30 4.06 14.22
N ALA A 139 0.69 4.43 13.41
CA ALA A 139 0.84 5.77 12.86
C ALA A 139 -0.30 6.10 11.88
N LYS A 140 -0.97 7.23 12.12
CA LYS A 140 -2.09 7.71 11.29
C LYS A 140 -1.76 7.81 9.79
N LYS A 141 -0.53 8.23 9.44
CA LYS A 141 -0.11 8.43 8.04
C LYS A 141 -0.02 7.12 7.24
N LEU A 142 0.16 5.98 7.90
CA LEU A 142 0.36 4.67 7.25
C LEU A 142 -0.83 3.73 7.44
N ILE A 143 -1.92 4.22 8.05
CA ILE A 143 -3.06 3.37 8.40
C ILE A 143 -3.75 2.75 7.18
N SER A 144 -3.86 3.48 6.06
CA SER A 144 -4.51 2.96 4.86
C SER A 144 -3.78 1.76 4.27
N TYR A 145 -2.45 1.83 4.19
CA TYR A 145 -1.61 0.74 3.71
C TYR A 145 -1.61 -0.43 4.70
N THR A 146 -1.46 -0.14 5.99
CA THR A 146 -1.46 -1.17 7.04
C THR A 146 -2.78 -1.95 7.06
N LEU A 147 -3.91 -1.26 6.93
CA LEU A 147 -5.23 -1.91 6.88
C LEU A 147 -5.40 -2.77 5.63
N GLU A 148 -4.93 -2.31 4.47
CA GLU A 148 -5.04 -3.08 3.23
C GLU A 148 -4.25 -4.38 3.33
N GLU A 149 -2.98 -4.32 3.75
CA GLU A 149 -2.13 -5.50 3.97
C GLU A 149 -2.74 -6.48 4.98
N MET A 150 -3.26 -5.96 6.10
CA MET A 150 -3.88 -6.80 7.10
C MET A 150 -5.16 -7.48 6.60
N LEU A 151 -6.03 -6.75 5.90
CA LEU A 151 -7.28 -7.31 5.40
C LEU A 151 -7.09 -8.29 4.24
N GLU A 152 -5.96 -8.20 3.53
CA GLU A 152 -5.54 -9.20 2.53
C GLU A 152 -4.85 -10.41 3.17
N GLY A 153 -4.68 -10.41 4.50
CA GLY A 153 -4.04 -11.50 5.21
C GLY A 153 -2.53 -11.56 4.96
N ASN A 154 -1.91 -10.45 4.57
CA ASN A 154 -0.46 -10.33 4.44
C ASN A 154 0.17 -10.10 5.83
N ARG A 155 1.12 -9.16 5.93
CA ARG A 155 1.85 -8.86 7.17
C ARG A 155 1.37 -7.57 7.80
N LEU A 156 1.59 -7.43 9.10
CA LEU A 156 1.43 -6.15 9.77
C LEU A 156 2.58 -5.25 9.31
N TRP A 157 2.28 -4.04 8.82
CA TRP A 157 3.34 -3.14 8.36
C TRP A 157 4.13 -2.59 9.55
N HIS A 158 5.27 -3.19 9.91
CA HIS A 158 6.03 -2.85 11.13
C HIS A 158 6.47 -1.38 11.18
N GLN A 159 6.69 -0.73 10.03
CA GLN A 159 7.04 0.71 10.01
C GLN A 159 5.88 1.62 10.43
N ALA A 160 4.65 1.12 10.41
CA ALA A 160 3.49 1.82 10.92
C ALA A 160 3.35 1.67 12.44
N VAL A 161 4.04 0.69 13.05
CA VAL A 161 3.99 0.45 14.49
C VAL A 161 4.90 1.46 15.20
N GLN A 162 4.31 2.19 16.15
CA GLN A 162 5.02 3.17 16.98
C GLN A 162 5.35 2.59 18.36
N LEU A 163 4.47 1.76 18.89
CA LEU A 163 4.58 1.17 20.23
C LEU A 163 3.78 -0.12 20.28
N ILE A 164 4.21 -1.06 21.12
CA ILE A 164 3.49 -2.29 21.43
C ILE A 164 3.27 -2.31 22.94
N GLN A 165 2.05 -2.58 23.39
CA GLN A 165 1.73 -2.77 24.80
C GLN A 165 1.28 -4.20 25.04
N TYR A 166 1.94 -4.84 26.01
CA TYR A 166 1.68 -6.22 26.40
C TYR A 166 1.85 -6.36 27.92
N ARG A 167 0.81 -6.90 28.60
CA ARG A 167 0.75 -7.06 30.07
C ARG A 167 1.15 -5.80 30.85
N GLY A 168 0.59 -4.65 30.45
CA GLY A 168 0.83 -3.35 31.10
C GLY A 168 2.19 -2.71 30.78
N LYS A 169 3.09 -3.41 30.09
CA LYS A 169 4.41 -2.90 29.70
C LYS A 169 4.39 -2.43 28.25
N ALA A 170 5.19 -1.41 27.96
CA ALA A 170 5.37 -0.86 26.62
C ALA A 170 6.71 -1.32 26.03
N TYR A 171 6.70 -1.69 24.75
CA TYR A 171 7.83 -2.24 24.02
C TYR A 171 7.99 -1.51 22.68
N SER A 172 9.24 -1.26 22.30
CA SER A 172 9.56 -0.73 20.97
C SER A 172 9.48 -1.85 19.94
N PRO A 173 8.88 -1.63 18.75
CA PRO A 173 8.85 -2.63 17.68
C PRO A 173 10.25 -2.99 17.15
N ARG A 174 11.27 -2.16 17.45
CA ARG A 174 12.65 -2.41 17.01
C ARG A 174 13.43 -3.31 17.97
N GLN A 175 12.98 -3.43 19.23
CA GLN A 175 13.63 -4.27 20.23
C GLN A 175 13.30 -5.76 19.98
N PRO A 176 14.16 -6.70 20.42
CA PRO A 176 13.91 -8.14 20.27
C PRO A 176 12.54 -8.58 20.77
N VAL A 177 12.13 -8.10 21.95
CA VAL A 177 10.82 -8.41 22.53
C VAL A 177 9.67 -7.86 21.68
N GLY A 178 9.81 -6.64 21.14
CA GLY A 178 8.80 -6.06 20.25
C GLY A 178 8.64 -6.85 18.96
N LYS A 179 9.75 -7.27 18.35
CA LYS A 179 9.74 -8.16 17.17
C LYS A 179 9.05 -9.48 17.48
N LEU A 180 9.36 -10.10 18.61
CA LEU A 180 8.71 -11.32 19.08
C LEU A 180 7.19 -11.16 19.24
N LEU A 181 6.72 -10.02 19.75
CA LEU A 181 5.29 -9.75 19.88
C LEU A 181 4.61 -9.55 18.52
N LEU A 182 5.27 -8.87 17.58
CA LEU A 182 4.75 -8.71 16.21
C LEU A 182 4.69 -10.06 15.49
N ASP A 183 5.71 -10.90 15.63
CA ASP A 183 5.74 -12.24 15.07
C ASP A 183 4.64 -13.13 15.68
N ALA A 184 4.39 -13.00 16.99
CA ALA A 184 3.31 -13.72 17.66
C ALA A 184 1.94 -13.33 17.08
N ILE A 185 1.71 -12.05 16.79
CA ILE A 185 0.51 -11.55 16.10
C ILE A 185 0.42 -12.15 14.69
N GLU A 186 1.48 -12.06 13.89
CA GLU A 186 1.45 -12.51 12.49
C GLU A 186 1.30 -14.03 12.33
N LYS A 187 1.82 -14.80 13.29
CA LYS A 187 1.71 -16.26 13.32
C LYS A 187 0.47 -16.75 14.09
N ASN A 188 -0.23 -15.86 14.79
CA ASN A 188 -1.29 -16.20 15.75
C ASN A 188 -0.88 -17.28 16.77
N ILE A 189 0.34 -17.13 17.30
CA ILE A 189 0.93 -18.03 18.29
C ILE A 189 1.02 -17.29 19.63
N HIS A 190 0.76 -17.99 20.73
CA HIS A 190 0.89 -17.43 22.06
C HIS A 190 2.29 -16.78 22.25
N PRO A 191 2.41 -15.54 22.77
CA PRO A 191 3.69 -14.83 22.83
C PRO A 191 4.81 -15.56 23.56
N GLU A 192 4.49 -16.24 24.66
CA GLU A 192 5.46 -17.06 25.41
C GLU A 192 5.95 -18.25 24.58
N VAL A 193 5.07 -18.90 23.81
CA VAL A 193 5.46 -20.01 22.92
C VAL A 193 6.32 -19.48 21.77
N ASN A 194 5.94 -18.34 21.18
CA ASN A 194 6.74 -17.71 20.13
C ASN A 194 8.13 -17.28 20.63
N ALA A 195 8.23 -16.84 21.89
CA ALA A 195 9.52 -16.54 22.52
C ALA A 195 10.41 -17.78 22.63
N VAL A 196 9.85 -18.94 22.99
CA VAL A 196 10.60 -20.21 23.04
C VAL A 196 11.07 -20.65 21.65
N ILE A 197 10.22 -20.50 20.62
CA ILE A 197 10.55 -20.94 19.25
C ILE A 197 11.65 -20.10 18.61
N ASN A 198 11.63 -18.77 18.79
CA ASN A 198 12.58 -17.85 18.13
C ASN A 198 13.66 -17.34 19.10
N TRP A 199 14.01 -18.14 20.11
CA TRP A 199 14.82 -17.65 21.24
C TRP A 199 16.30 -17.43 20.87
N GLU A 200 16.71 -16.15 20.85
CA GLU A 200 18.11 -15.68 20.94
C GLU A 200 18.31 -14.81 22.22
N GLY A 201 17.77 -15.23 23.38
CA GLY A 201 18.10 -14.60 24.68
C GLY A 201 17.21 -13.43 25.15
N ALA A 202 16.05 -13.17 24.53
CA ALA A 202 15.10 -12.15 25.01
C ALA A 202 14.12 -12.73 26.05
N THR A 203 14.13 -12.22 27.29
CA THR A 203 13.22 -12.66 28.36
C THR A 203 11.95 -11.80 28.45
N LEU A 204 10.79 -12.42 28.21
CA LEU A 204 9.47 -11.91 28.65
C LEU A 204 9.29 -12.25 30.14
N THR A 205 9.96 -11.55 31.05
CA THR A 205 9.80 -11.85 32.48
C THR A 205 8.39 -11.49 32.97
N ARG A 206 7.67 -12.53 33.45
CA ARG A 206 6.51 -12.43 34.34
C ARG A 206 6.88 -11.58 35.56
N PRO A 207 6.02 -10.66 36.03
CA PRO A 207 6.21 -10.11 37.36
C PRO A 207 5.96 -11.22 38.40
N ARG A 208 6.82 -11.26 39.43
CA ARG A 208 6.49 -11.82 40.73
C ARG A 208 5.43 -10.96 41.41
#